data_AF-A0A960MCZ3-F1
#
_entry.id   AF-A0A960MCZ3-F1
#
_cell.length_a   1.000
_cell.length_b   1.000
_cell.length_c   1.000
_cell.angle_alpha   90.00
_cell.angle_beta   90.00
_cell.angle_gamma   90.00
#
_symmetry.space_group_name_H-M   'P 1'
#
loop_
_entity.id
_entity.type
_entity.pdbx_description
1 polymer ?
#
loop_
_entity_poly.entity_id
_entity_poly.type
_entity_poly.pdbx_seq_one_letter_code
_entity_poly.pdbx_strand_id
1 'polypeptide(L)'
;MIGLAAGFGLVGTVGSEETPVPVLALPKADNLAPVFDESPKTFDKLTDNAGKEYRKVKVRRVEPDAITIEHEGGVARVSLFDLPEEVQKEFGFDPFVAMDHAKATMESQREIRWKLFWERQQYESEQAKLAEQDAIQRAAEREWIPVEATVIQKLGADAVLARCERVTFEKTTTKSTLGFTIDGPPRRVLVKYGEAPLVLRFAVPLERFPSVGQVWKGYVNPVAIGEVEFKFRGVGQKSAAHQAAPAK
;
A
#
# COMPACT_ATOMS: atom_id res chain seq x y z
N MET A 1 28.99 44.51 -18.74
CA MET A 1 27.80 43.71 -18.39
C MET A 1 28.31 42.32 -18.05
N ILE A 2 28.58 42.04 -16.76
CA ILE A 2 27.72 41.21 -15.87
C ILE A 2 27.46 39.86 -16.56
N GLY A 3 28.05 38.72 -16.23
CA GLY A 3 28.47 38.19 -14.92
C GLY A 3 27.72 36.87 -14.74
N LEU A 4 28.24 35.77 -15.32
CA LEU A 4 27.60 34.45 -15.32
C LEU A 4 28.05 33.67 -14.07
N ALA A 5 27.18 33.59 -13.07
CA ALA A 5 27.30 32.69 -11.94
C ALA A 5 26.17 31.66 -12.03
N ALA A 6 26.50 30.38 -12.13
CA ALA A 6 25.58 29.28 -11.86
C ALA A 6 26.36 28.20 -11.13
N GLY A 7 26.16 28.16 -9.81
CA GLY A 7 26.78 27.19 -8.92
C GLY A 7 26.19 25.79 -9.13
N PHE A 8 27.09 24.82 -9.15
CA PHE A 8 26.79 23.40 -8.96
C PHE A 8 26.36 23.20 -7.50
N GLY A 9 25.08 22.97 -7.28
CA GLY A 9 24.51 22.62 -5.99
C GLY A 9 24.37 21.11 -5.83
N LEU A 10 25.11 20.58 -4.85
CA LEU A 10 24.92 19.38 -4.04
C LEU A 10 24.30 18.10 -4.67
N VAL A 11 25.17 17.09 -4.74
CA VAL A 11 24.80 15.67 -4.58
C VAL A 11 24.25 15.49 -3.16
N GLY A 12 22.94 15.33 -3.03
CA GLY A 12 22.30 14.85 -1.81
C GLY A 12 22.41 13.33 -1.75
N THR A 13 23.23 12.84 -0.82
CA THR A 13 23.15 11.50 -0.26
C THR A 13 21.71 11.20 0.15
N VAL A 14 21.07 10.20 -0.49
CA VAL A 14 19.80 9.64 -0.02
C VAL A 14 20.12 8.85 1.24
N GLY A 15 20.10 9.56 2.37
CA GLY A 15 19.99 8.96 3.68
C GLY A 15 18.67 8.22 3.74
N SER A 16 18.72 6.96 4.17
CA SER A 16 17.59 6.20 4.61
C SER A 16 16.90 6.97 5.73
N GLU A 17 15.95 7.84 5.39
CA GLU A 17 14.96 8.32 6.34
C GLU A 17 14.07 7.12 6.65
N GLU A 18 14.50 6.34 7.64
CA GLU A 18 13.60 5.60 8.51
C GLU A 18 12.57 6.63 8.98
N THR A 19 11.42 6.69 8.32
CA THR A 19 10.28 7.42 8.86
C THR A 19 10.07 6.84 10.25
N PRO A 20 10.29 7.62 11.34
CA PRO A 20 10.11 7.09 12.66
C PRO A 20 8.65 6.68 12.73
N VAL A 21 8.42 5.38 12.92
CA VAL A 21 7.12 4.89 13.36
C VAL A 21 6.71 5.84 14.48
N PRO A 22 5.55 6.51 14.41
CA PRO A 22 5.07 7.26 15.55
C PRO A 22 4.87 6.23 16.65
N VAL A 23 5.88 6.10 17.52
CA VAL A 23 5.72 5.57 18.86
C VAL A 23 4.77 6.57 19.48
N LEU A 24 3.47 6.33 19.30
CA LEU A 24 2.42 6.99 20.03
C LEU A 24 2.88 6.91 21.46
N ALA A 25 3.30 8.07 21.99
CA ALA A 25 3.66 8.23 23.37
C ALA A 25 2.53 7.56 24.14
N LEU A 26 2.87 6.45 24.82
CA LEU A 26 2.00 5.88 25.84
C LEU A 26 1.46 7.09 26.61
N PRO A 27 0.13 7.24 26.76
CA PRO A 27 -0.38 8.33 27.57
C PRO A 27 0.42 8.30 28.87
N LYS A 28 1.13 9.40 29.16
CA LYS A 28 1.84 9.53 30.44
C LYS A 28 0.86 9.08 31.49
N ALA A 29 1.31 8.17 32.34
CA ALA A 29 0.54 7.56 33.40
C ALA A 29 0.22 8.58 34.51
N ASP A 30 -0.28 9.76 34.14
CA ASP A 30 -0.45 10.91 35.03
C ASP A 30 -1.81 10.87 35.75
N ASN A 31 -2.61 9.82 35.57
CA ASN A 31 -3.82 9.59 36.39
C ASN A 31 -3.97 8.10 36.73
N LEU A 32 -2.96 7.59 37.45
CA LEU A 32 -3.13 6.39 38.24
C LEU A 32 -4.03 6.73 39.44
N ALA A 33 -5.17 6.07 39.50
CA ALA A 33 -6.02 5.94 40.69
C ALA A 33 -5.13 5.75 41.96
N PRO A 34 -5.58 6.22 43.14
CA PRO A 34 -4.73 6.40 44.32
C PRO A 34 -3.85 5.19 44.55
N VAL A 35 -2.55 5.37 44.30
CA VAL A 35 -1.52 4.44 44.71
C VAL A 35 -1.52 4.51 46.23
N PHE A 36 -2.11 3.51 46.87
CA PHE A 36 -1.91 3.29 48.29
C PHE A 36 -0.44 2.87 48.45
N ASP A 37 0.41 3.85 48.74
CA ASP A 37 1.82 3.65 49.13
C ASP A 37 1.84 3.12 50.57
N GLU A 38 1.31 1.91 50.73
CA GLU A 38 1.46 1.16 51.97
C GLU A 38 2.82 0.47 51.93
N SER A 39 3.64 0.78 52.93
CA SER A 39 4.97 0.24 53.21
C SER A 39 5.24 -1.13 52.59
N PRO A 40 6.40 -1.37 51.95
CA PRO A 40 6.67 -2.58 51.19
C PRO A 40 6.51 -3.83 52.05
N LYS A 41 5.36 -4.49 51.92
CA LYS A 41 5.04 -5.70 52.67
C LYS A 41 5.81 -6.85 52.04
N THR A 42 6.63 -7.51 52.86
CA THR A 42 7.45 -8.64 52.45
C THR A 42 6.87 -9.93 52.99
N PHE A 43 6.71 -10.93 52.15
CA PHE A 43 6.32 -12.29 52.55
C PHE A 43 7.43 -13.27 52.19
N ASP A 44 7.80 -14.16 53.10
CA ASP A 44 8.78 -15.22 52.82
C ASP A 44 8.24 -16.21 51.79
N LYS A 45 6.94 -16.53 51.89
CA LYS A 45 6.22 -17.42 51.00
C LYS A 45 4.77 -16.93 50.84
N LEU A 46 4.31 -16.81 49.59
CA LEU A 46 2.92 -16.54 49.22
C LEU A 46 2.43 -17.68 48.32
N THR A 47 1.33 -18.32 48.69
CA THR A 47 0.72 -19.39 47.88
C THR A 47 -0.64 -18.93 47.39
N ASP A 48 -0.89 -19.06 46.09
CA ASP A 48 -2.21 -18.81 45.52
C ASP A 48 -3.13 -20.05 45.68
N ASN A 49 -4.44 -19.86 45.51
CA ASN A 49 -5.45 -20.91 45.58
C ASN A 49 -5.27 -21.96 44.46
N ALA A 50 -4.49 -21.64 43.41
CA ALA A 50 -4.14 -22.54 42.32
C ALA A 50 -2.88 -23.40 42.62
N GLY A 51 -2.24 -23.20 43.78
CA GLY A 51 -1.07 -23.96 44.22
C GLY A 51 0.28 -23.44 43.70
N LYS A 52 0.34 -22.27 43.06
CA LYS A 52 1.59 -21.58 42.75
C LYS A 52 2.16 -20.93 44.01
N GLU A 53 3.45 -21.14 44.19
CA GLU A 53 4.18 -20.60 45.32
C GLU A 53 5.17 -19.54 44.85
N TYR A 54 5.09 -18.37 45.46
CA TYR A 54 6.02 -17.26 45.28
C TYR A 54 6.90 -17.17 46.52
N ARG A 55 8.22 -17.08 46.33
CA ARG A 55 9.22 -16.99 47.42
C ARG A 55 9.87 -15.60 47.42
N LYS A 56 10.20 -15.09 48.61
CA LYS A 56 10.81 -13.77 48.83
C LYS A 56 10.01 -12.65 48.14
N VAL A 57 8.72 -12.62 48.43
CA VAL A 57 7.76 -11.73 47.77
C VAL A 57 7.85 -10.35 48.38
N LYS A 58 8.01 -9.33 47.54
CA LYS A 58 7.88 -7.91 47.89
C LYS A 58 6.72 -7.32 47.12
N VAL A 59 5.72 -6.80 47.81
CA VAL A 59 4.60 -6.12 47.15
C VAL A 59 5.08 -4.74 46.69
N ARG A 60 4.94 -4.47 45.39
CA ARG A 60 5.31 -3.19 44.76
C ARG A 60 4.12 -2.26 44.58
N ARG A 61 2.95 -2.84 44.28
CA ARG A 61 1.74 -2.08 44.02
C ARG A 61 0.51 -2.91 44.31
N VAL A 62 -0.48 -2.28 44.91
CA VAL A 62 -1.79 -2.86 45.19
C VAL A 62 -2.82 -2.15 44.31
N GLU A 63 -3.55 -2.92 43.53
CA GLU A 63 -4.72 -2.49 42.78
C GLU A 63 -5.97 -3.19 43.36
N PRO A 64 -7.19 -2.68 43.11
CA PRO A 64 -8.41 -3.26 43.68
C PRO A 64 -8.64 -4.73 43.24
N ASP A 65 -8.20 -5.10 42.04
CA ASP A 65 -8.35 -6.44 41.46
C ASP A 65 -7.10 -7.32 41.57
N ALA A 66 -5.92 -6.72 41.76
CA ALA A 66 -4.64 -7.44 41.67
C ALA A 66 -3.52 -6.77 42.47
N ILE A 67 -2.53 -7.56 42.87
CA ILE A 67 -1.28 -7.08 43.45
C ILE A 67 -0.11 -7.34 42.49
N THR A 68 0.75 -6.35 42.35
CA THR A 68 2.03 -6.51 41.64
C THR A 68 3.10 -6.85 42.66
N ILE A 69 3.66 -8.04 42.49
CA ILE A 69 4.68 -8.58 43.37
C ILE A 69 6.01 -8.75 42.63
N GLU A 70 7.09 -8.49 43.34
CA GLU A 70 8.45 -8.83 42.95
C GLU A 70 8.87 -10.06 43.76
N HIS A 71 9.20 -11.15 43.09
CA HIS A 71 9.63 -12.41 43.69
C HIS A 71 10.95 -12.88 43.06
N GLU A 72 11.52 -13.98 43.56
CA GLU A 72 12.81 -14.50 43.06
C GLU A 72 12.84 -14.79 41.54
N GLY A 73 11.68 -15.04 40.94
CA GLY A 73 11.52 -15.30 39.51
C GLY A 73 11.21 -14.06 38.65
N GLY A 74 11.12 -12.87 39.25
CA GLY A 74 10.82 -11.61 38.55
C GLY A 74 9.60 -10.88 39.10
N VAL A 75 9.00 -10.03 38.26
CA VAL A 75 7.80 -9.24 38.60
C VAL A 75 6.58 -9.92 38.02
N ALA A 76 5.57 -10.18 38.85
CA ALA A 76 4.31 -10.80 38.46
C ALA A 76 3.11 -9.99 38.96
N ARG A 77 2.06 -9.92 38.15
CA ARG A 77 0.75 -9.41 38.56
C ARG A 77 -0.12 -10.60 38.98
N VAL A 78 -0.52 -10.64 40.24
CA VAL A 78 -1.32 -11.73 40.83
C VAL A 78 -2.69 -11.18 41.18
N SER A 79 -3.74 -11.87 40.73
CA SER A 79 -5.13 -11.51 41.00
C SER A 79 -5.43 -11.68 42.49
N LEU A 80 -6.08 -10.71 43.12
CA LEU A 80 -6.51 -10.81 44.52
C LEU A 80 -7.58 -11.92 44.69
N PHE A 81 -8.36 -12.20 43.65
CA PHE A 81 -9.35 -13.30 43.65
C PHE A 81 -8.73 -14.68 43.84
N ASP A 82 -7.48 -14.86 43.40
CA ASP A 82 -6.79 -16.14 43.46
C ASP A 82 -5.96 -16.29 44.74
N LEU A 83 -5.96 -15.30 45.64
CA LEU A 83 -5.21 -15.35 46.90
C LEU A 83 -6.05 -15.91 48.06
N PRO A 84 -5.40 -16.40 49.13
CA PRO A 84 -6.08 -16.83 50.34
C PRO A 84 -6.85 -15.66 50.99
N GLU A 85 -7.97 -15.96 51.66
CA GLU A 85 -8.79 -14.94 52.34
C GLU A 85 -8.02 -14.12 53.38
N GLU A 86 -7.01 -14.73 54.03
CA GLU A 86 -6.13 -14.04 54.99
C GLU A 86 -5.41 -12.87 54.33
N VAL A 87 -4.86 -13.11 53.13
CA VAL A 87 -4.13 -12.11 52.35
C VAL A 87 -5.09 -11.09 51.73
N GLN A 88 -6.26 -11.54 51.26
CA GLN A 88 -7.31 -10.65 50.74
C GLN A 88 -7.76 -9.61 51.79
N LYS A 89 -7.98 -10.04 53.04
CA LYS A 89 -8.38 -9.15 54.14
C LYS A 89 -7.27 -8.16 54.51
N GLU A 90 -6.02 -8.60 54.47
CA GLU A 90 -4.87 -7.74 54.72
C GLU A 90 -4.71 -6.61 53.70
N PHE A 91 -5.15 -6.83 52.45
CA PHE A 91 -5.10 -5.83 51.38
C PHE A 91 -6.44 -5.11 51.15
N GLY A 92 -7.41 -5.27 52.05
CA GLY A 92 -8.70 -4.56 51.97
C GLY A 92 -9.50 -4.92 50.72
N PHE A 93 -9.42 -6.17 50.27
CA PHE A 93 -10.09 -6.63 49.05
C PHE A 93 -11.63 -6.50 49.17
N ASP A 94 -12.23 -5.74 48.25
CA ASP A 94 -13.68 -5.70 48.03
C ASP A 94 -14.01 -6.34 46.67
N PRO A 95 -14.73 -7.48 46.65
CA PRO A 95 -15.03 -8.19 45.40
C PRO A 95 -15.86 -7.36 44.42
N PHE A 96 -16.69 -6.43 44.88
CA PHE A 96 -17.49 -5.58 43.99
C PHE A 96 -16.60 -4.54 43.28
N VAL A 97 -15.76 -3.84 44.04
CA VAL A 97 -14.82 -2.84 43.50
C VAL A 97 -13.80 -3.50 42.57
N ALA A 98 -13.32 -4.69 42.93
CA ALA A 98 -12.39 -5.48 42.12
C ALA A 98 -13.01 -5.89 40.77
N MET A 99 -14.27 -6.35 40.76
CA MET A 99 -14.98 -6.73 39.54
C MET A 99 -15.21 -5.53 38.61
N ASP A 100 -15.62 -4.39 39.16
CA ASP A 100 -15.85 -3.18 38.37
C ASP A 100 -14.54 -2.66 37.74
N HIS A 101 -13.44 -2.67 38.50
CA HIS A 101 -12.12 -2.28 37.98
C HIS A 101 -11.62 -3.25 36.89
N ALA A 102 -11.77 -4.56 37.10
CA ALA A 102 -11.40 -5.56 36.11
C ALA A 102 -12.21 -5.41 34.81
N LYS A 103 -13.52 -5.17 34.93
CA LYS A 103 -14.41 -4.96 33.78
C LYS A 103 -14.04 -3.69 33.00
N ALA A 104 -13.82 -2.56 33.67
CA ALA A 104 -13.40 -1.31 33.04
C ALA A 104 -12.05 -1.45 32.31
N THR A 105 -11.12 -2.19 32.91
CA THR A 105 -9.81 -2.48 32.29
C THR A 105 -9.96 -3.36 31.05
N MET A 106 -10.83 -4.37 31.07
CA MET A 106 -11.09 -5.22 29.90
C MET A 106 -11.75 -4.44 28.76
N GLU A 107 -12.71 -3.57 29.07
CA GLU A 107 -13.41 -2.75 28.08
C GLU A 107 -12.46 -1.77 27.39
N SER A 108 -11.64 -1.04 28.16
CA SER A 108 -10.61 -0.15 27.61
C SER A 108 -9.58 -0.88 26.75
N GLN A 109 -9.11 -2.07 27.18
CA GLN A 109 -8.18 -2.88 26.37
C GLN A 109 -8.83 -3.39 25.09
N ARG A 110 -10.12 -3.73 25.12
CA ARG A 110 -10.87 -4.15 23.93
C ARG A 110 -10.97 -2.99 22.93
N GLU A 111 -11.29 -1.79 23.39
CA GLU A 111 -11.38 -0.60 22.52
C GLU A 111 -10.03 -0.26 21.88
N ILE A 112 -8.94 -0.27 22.66
CA ILE A 112 -7.59 -0.03 22.15
C ILE A 112 -7.23 -1.10 21.11
N ARG A 113 -7.47 -2.37 21.42
CA ARG A 113 -7.16 -3.49 20.51
C ARG A 113 -7.98 -3.41 19.23
N TRP A 114 -9.26 -3.06 19.33
CA TRP A 114 -10.15 -2.85 18.18
C TRP A 114 -9.64 -1.73 17.29
N LYS A 115 -9.28 -0.58 17.87
CA LYS A 115 -8.75 0.57 17.14
C LYS A 115 -7.45 0.24 16.41
N LEU A 116 -6.49 -0.38 17.10
CA LEU A 116 -5.20 -0.79 16.53
C LEU A 116 -5.37 -1.82 15.40
N PHE A 117 -6.32 -2.74 15.53
CA PHE A 117 -6.61 -3.73 14.48
C PHE A 117 -7.08 -3.04 13.19
N TRP A 118 -8.02 -2.10 13.30
CA TRP A 118 -8.54 -1.37 12.13
C TRP A 118 -7.51 -0.44 11.51
N GLU A 119 -6.73 0.27 12.32
CA GLU A 119 -5.66 1.14 11.84
C GLU A 119 -4.57 0.34 11.09
N ARG A 120 -4.17 -0.82 11.62
CA ARG A 120 -3.24 -1.73 10.95
C ARG A 120 -3.80 -2.23 9.61
N GLN A 121 -5.07 -2.62 9.58
CA GLN A 121 -5.70 -3.09 8.34
C GLN A 121 -5.77 -2.00 7.27
N GLN A 122 -6.08 -0.75 7.65
CA GLN A 122 -6.07 0.37 6.73
C GLN A 122 -4.66 0.61 6.17
N TYR A 123 -3.66 0.70 7.05
CA TYR A 123 -2.27 0.88 6.66
C TYR A 123 -1.76 -0.23 5.73
N GLU A 124 -2.07 -1.50 6.04
CA GLU A 124 -1.73 -2.65 5.20
C GLU A 124 -2.38 -2.56 3.82
N SER A 125 -3.65 -2.12 3.76
CA SER A 125 -4.36 -1.96 2.48
C SER A 125 -3.79 -0.82 1.63
N GLU A 126 -3.37 0.28 2.25
CA GLU A 126 -2.75 1.43 1.58
C GLU A 126 -1.36 1.06 1.06
N GLN A 127 -0.55 0.39 1.89
CA GLN A 127 0.74 -0.17 1.52
C GLN A 127 0.61 -1.16 0.35
N ALA A 128 -0.39 -2.05 0.38
CA ALA A 128 -0.63 -3.01 -0.70
C ALA A 128 -0.99 -2.31 -2.02
N LYS A 129 -1.85 -1.28 -1.98
CA LYS A 129 -2.19 -0.48 -3.17
C LYS A 129 -0.97 0.26 -3.73
N LEU A 130 -0.16 0.86 -2.86
CA LEU A 130 1.05 1.56 -3.28
C LEU A 130 2.05 0.58 -3.90
N ALA A 131 2.28 -0.58 -3.26
CA ALA A 131 3.16 -1.63 -3.77
C ALA A 131 2.66 -2.21 -5.09
N GLU A 132 1.35 -2.35 -5.27
CA GLU A 132 0.74 -2.77 -6.53
C GLU A 132 0.98 -1.72 -7.63
N GLN A 133 0.75 -0.43 -7.35
CA GLN A 133 1.03 0.66 -8.28
C GLN A 133 2.51 0.73 -8.66
N ASP A 134 3.41 0.62 -7.68
CA ASP A 134 4.85 0.59 -7.89
C ASP A 134 5.28 -0.63 -8.71
N ALA A 135 4.68 -1.80 -8.46
CA ALA A 135 4.96 -3.01 -9.22
C ALA A 135 4.49 -2.88 -10.68
N ILE A 136 3.28 -2.33 -10.89
CA ILE A 136 2.75 -2.01 -12.20
C ILE A 136 3.67 -1.01 -12.91
N GLN A 137 4.15 0.02 -12.22
CA GLN A 137 5.03 1.03 -12.79
C GLN A 137 6.42 0.47 -13.13
N ARG A 138 7.01 -0.36 -12.28
CA ARG A 138 8.29 -1.05 -12.58
C ARG A 138 8.15 -2.04 -13.73
N ALA A 139 7.02 -2.74 -13.83
CA ALA A 139 6.72 -3.58 -14.98
C ALA A 139 6.60 -2.73 -16.25
N ALA A 140 5.88 -1.61 -16.17
CA ALA A 140 5.76 -0.63 -17.25
C ALA A 140 7.14 -0.12 -17.73
N GLU A 141 8.03 0.25 -16.81
CA GLU A 141 9.37 0.74 -17.13
C GLU A 141 10.27 -0.32 -17.77
N ARG A 142 10.08 -1.60 -17.43
CA ARG A 142 10.88 -2.72 -17.97
C ARG A 142 10.35 -3.22 -19.32
N GLU A 143 9.04 -3.20 -19.53
CA GLU A 143 8.39 -3.80 -20.71
C GLU A 143 8.15 -2.77 -21.82
N TRP A 144 9.23 -2.22 -22.38
CA TRP A 144 9.13 -1.46 -23.62
C TRP A 144 8.97 -2.40 -24.82
N ILE A 145 7.81 -2.35 -25.46
CA ILE A 145 7.49 -3.21 -26.59
C ILE A 145 7.83 -2.48 -27.89
N PRO A 146 8.66 -3.07 -28.78
CA PRO A 146 8.90 -2.49 -30.09
C PRO A 146 7.62 -2.58 -30.94
N VAL A 147 7.17 -1.44 -31.46
CA VAL A 147 5.98 -1.34 -32.30
C VAL A 147 6.26 -0.58 -33.59
N GLU A 148 5.52 -0.91 -34.63
CA GLU A 148 5.30 -0.04 -35.77
C GLU A 148 3.90 0.57 -35.66
N ALA A 149 3.82 1.89 -35.62
CA ALA A 149 2.57 2.62 -35.49
C ALA A 149 2.25 3.36 -36.79
N THR A 150 1.09 3.10 -37.36
CA THR A 150 0.59 3.85 -38.51
C THR A 150 -0.30 4.98 -38.02
N VAL A 151 0.07 6.23 -38.32
CA VAL A 151 -0.69 7.41 -37.87
C VAL A 151 -1.99 7.52 -38.65
N ILE A 152 -3.12 7.49 -37.94
CA ILE A 152 -4.46 7.66 -38.50
C ILE A 152 -4.87 9.12 -38.46
N GLN A 153 -4.62 9.80 -37.33
CA GLN A 153 -5.07 11.18 -37.13
C GLN A 153 -4.16 11.91 -36.14
N LYS A 154 -3.99 13.22 -36.34
CA LYS A 154 -3.37 14.10 -35.34
C LYS A 154 -4.46 14.63 -34.40
N LEU A 155 -4.26 14.48 -33.09
CA LEU A 155 -5.22 14.90 -32.06
C LEU A 155 -4.80 16.21 -31.36
N GLY A 156 -3.60 16.72 -31.66
CA GLY A 156 -3.06 17.94 -31.09
C GLY A 156 -1.62 18.18 -31.53
N ALA A 157 -0.93 19.06 -30.80
CA ALA A 157 0.49 19.34 -31.01
C ALA A 157 1.41 18.22 -30.47
N ASP A 158 0.89 17.35 -29.59
CA ASP A 158 1.65 16.38 -28.78
C ASP A 158 1.05 14.95 -28.81
N ALA A 159 -0.06 14.76 -29.51
CA ALA A 159 -0.79 13.48 -29.54
C ALA A 159 -1.23 13.07 -30.95
N VAL A 160 -1.12 11.77 -31.24
CA VAL A 160 -1.63 11.16 -32.47
C VAL A 160 -2.45 9.91 -32.15
N LEU A 161 -3.49 9.69 -32.94
CA LEU A 161 -4.19 8.42 -33.00
C LEU A 161 -3.47 7.52 -34.00
N ALA A 162 -3.00 6.37 -33.56
CA ALA A 162 -2.25 5.44 -34.41
C ALA A 162 -2.71 4.00 -34.22
N ARG A 163 -2.65 3.21 -35.29
CA ARG A 163 -2.76 1.75 -35.21
C ARG A 163 -1.37 1.18 -34.93
N CYS A 164 -1.21 0.49 -33.82
CA CYS A 164 0.07 -0.09 -33.42
C CYS A 164 0.11 -1.58 -33.75
N GLU A 165 1.25 -2.04 -34.25
CA GLU A 165 1.55 -3.44 -34.48
C GLU A 165 2.85 -3.78 -33.74
N ARG A 166 2.80 -4.82 -32.89
CA ARG A 166 3.96 -5.34 -32.16
C ARG A 166 4.91 -6.03 -33.13
N VAL A 167 6.18 -5.67 -33.04
CA VAL A 167 7.25 -6.36 -33.75
C VAL A 167 7.63 -7.62 -32.97
N THR A 168 7.35 -8.78 -33.54
CA THR A 168 7.73 -10.10 -32.99
C THR A 168 8.67 -10.80 -33.97
N PHE A 169 9.51 -11.69 -33.46
CA PHE A 169 10.44 -12.47 -34.26
C PHE A 169 10.10 -13.96 -34.12
N GLU A 170 9.72 -14.60 -35.22
CA GLU A 170 9.44 -16.02 -35.24
C GLU A 170 10.66 -16.79 -35.72
N LYS A 171 10.95 -17.92 -35.06
CA LYS A 171 12.01 -18.83 -35.51
C LYS A 171 11.57 -19.44 -36.83
N THR A 172 12.36 -19.28 -37.88
CA THR A 172 12.13 -19.98 -39.14
C THR A 172 13.10 -21.14 -39.27
N THR A 173 12.60 -22.30 -39.66
CA THR A 173 13.43 -23.44 -40.00
C THR A 173 13.57 -23.53 -41.51
N THR A 174 14.79 -23.75 -41.99
CA THR A 174 15.06 -23.97 -43.42
C THR A 174 15.45 -25.42 -43.62
N LYS A 175 14.79 -26.10 -44.55
CA LYS A 175 15.12 -27.48 -44.91
C LYS A 175 16.17 -27.46 -46.01
N SER A 176 17.35 -27.98 -45.70
CA SER A 176 18.44 -28.15 -46.66
C SER A 176 18.05 -29.13 -47.76
N THR A 177 18.65 -28.97 -48.94
CA THR A 177 18.52 -29.89 -50.08
C THR A 177 18.93 -31.32 -49.73
N LEU A 178 19.78 -31.49 -48.71
CA LEU A 178 20.21 -32.78 -48.16
C LEU A 178 19.29 -33.32 -47.04
N GLY A 179 18.16 -32.66 -46.75
CA GLY A 179 17.15 -33.12 -45.79
C GLY A 179 17.33 -32.67 -44.35
N PHE A 180 18.44 -32.00 -44.00
CA PHE A 180 18.67 -31.45 -42.66
C PHE A 180 17.79 -30.21 -42.40
N THR A 181 17.33 -30.05 -41.16
CA THR A 181 16.62 -28.84 -40.72
C THR A 181 17.62 -27.95 -40.00
N ILE A 182 17.81 -26.74 -40.50
CA ILE A 182 18.72 -25.75 -39.93
C ILE A 182 17.88 -24.58 -39.43
N ASP A 183 18.22 -24.06 -38.25
CA ASP A 183 17.63 -22.82 -37.75
C ASP A 183 18.05 -21.66 -38.67
N GLY A 184 17.06 -21.05 -39.32
CA GLY A 184 17.24 -19.88 -40.17
C GLY A 184 17.16 -18.58 -39.37
N PRO A 185 17.58 -17.45 -39.98
CA PRO A 185 17.47 -16.14 -39.34
C PRO A 185 16.01 -15.85 -38.99
N PRO A 186 15.72 -15.32 -37.79
CA PRO A 186 14.35 -15.13 -37.36
C PRO A 186 13.59 -14.19 -38.30
N ARG A 187 12.36 -14.57 -38.64
CA ARG A 187 11.49 -13.76 -39.49
C ARG A 187 10.78 -12.73 -38.62
N ARG A 188 10.87 -11.47 -39.06
CA ARG A 188 10.10 -10.38 -38.48
C ARG A 188 8.62 -10.53 -38.84
N VAL A 189 7.75 -10.55 -37.84
CA VAL A 189 6.29 -10.62 -37.97
C VAL A 189 5.68 -9.44 -37.21
N LEU A 190 4.70 -8.79 -37.83
CA LEU A 190 3.92 -7.72 -37.20
C LEU A 190 2.61 -8.33 -36.69
N VAL A 191 2.37 -8.21 -35.39
CA VAL A 191 1.15 -8.69 -34.74
C VAL A 191 0.35 -7.48 -34.29
N LYS A 192 -0.93 -7.41 -34.64
CA LYS A 192 -1.79 -6.28 -34.23
C LYS A 192 -1.77 -6.13 -32.71
N TYR A 193 -1.50 -4.92 -32.25
CA TYR A 193 -1.49 -4.59 -30.84
C TYR A 193 -2.88 -4.06 -30.47
N GLY A 194 -3.75 -4.97 -30.00
CA GLY A 194 -5.17 -4.68 -29.74
C GLY A 194 -6.04 -4.56 -31.00
N GLU A 195 -7.35 -4.39 -30.81
CA GLU A 195 -8.31 -4.17 -31.90
C GLU A 195 -8.56 -2.69 -32.20
N ALA A 196 -8.41 -1.83 -31.18
CA ALA A 196 -8.66 -0.40 -31.26
C ALA A 196 -7.39 0.40 -31.59
N PRO A 197 -7.50 1.54 -32.30
CA PRO A 197 -6.40 2.47 -32.45
C PRO A 197 -6.06 3.11 -31.10
N LEU A 198 -4.76 3.32 -30.86
CA LEU A 198 -4.23 3.82 -29.61
C LEU A 198 -3.89 5.30 -29.74
N VAL A 199 -4.04 6.04 -28.65
CA VAL A 199 -3.56 7.43 -28.56
C VAL A 199 -2.13 7.41 -28.05
N LEU A 200 -1.20 7.80 -28.92
CA LEU A 200 0.21 7.94 -28.57
C LEU A 200 0.44 9.40 -28.18
N ARG A 201 0.80 9.63 -26.91
CA ARG A 201 1.28 10.92 -26.41
C ARG A 201 2.79 10.92 -26.40
N PHE A 202 3.40 11.95 -26.96
CA PHE A 202 4.86 12.07 -27.00
C PHE A 202 5.34 12.96 -25.86
N ALA A 203 6.23 12.44 -25.02
CA ALA A 203 6.83 13.20 -23.91
C ALA A 203 7.77 14.32 -24.39
N VAL A 204 8.19 14.28 -25.66
CA VAL A 204 9.04 15.29 -26.30
C VAL A 204 8.35 15.75 -27.59
N PRO A 205 8.22 17.08 -27.84
CA PRO A 205 7.73 17.56 -29.11
C PRO A 205 8.67 17.07 -30.21
N LEU A 206 8.20 16.14 -31.02
CA LEU A 206 8.96 15.66 -32.17
C LEU A 206 9.04 16.81 -33.18
N GLU A 207 10.26 17.29 -33.47
CA GLU A 207 10.49 18.28 -34.53
C GLU A 207 9.92 17.82 -35.90
N ARG A 208 9.73 16.51 -36.05
CA ARG A 208 8.95 15.89 -37.13
C ARG A 208 7.86 14.99 -36.57
N PHE A 209 6.68 15.56 -36.35
CA PHE A 209 5.49 14.74 -36.16
C PHE A 209 5.19 13.97 -37.45
N PRO A 210 5.10 12.63 -37.39
CA PRO A 210 4.74 11.85 -38.56
C PRO A 210 3.41 12.36 -39.13
N SER A 211 3.40 12.58 -40.44
CA SER A 211 2.19 12.95 -41.16
C SER A 211 1.17 11.81 -41.10
N VAL A 212 -0.12 12.15 -41.25
CA VAL A 212 -1.16 11.12 -41.36
C VAL A 212 -0.80 10.15 -42.49
N GLY A 213 -0.87 8.85 -42.20
CA GLY A 213 -0.48 7.77 -43.10
C GLY A 213 1.00 7.36 -43.04
N GLN A 214 1.85 8.08 -42.30
CA GLN A 214 3.23 7.64 -42.07
C GLN A 214 3.31 6.52 -41.03
N VAL A 215 4.24 5.61 -41.26
CA VAL A 215 4.60 4.55 -40.33
C VAL A 215 5.76 5.04 -39.48
N TRP A 216 5.54 5.08 -38.18
CA TRP A 216 6.54 5.36 -37.17
C TRP A 216 7.01 4.04 -36.53
N LYS A 217 8.29 3.96 -36.18
CA LYS A 217 8.87 2.82 -35.46
C LYS A 217 9.42 3.31 -34.14
N GLY A 218 9.09 2.61 -33.07
CA GLY A 218 9.61 2.94 -31.76
C GLY A 218 9.18 1.94 -30.72
N TYR A 219 9.17 2.36 -29.48
CA TYR A 219 8.76 1.55 -28.36
C TYR A 219 7.53 2.17 -27.69
N VAL A 220 6.60 1.31 -27.27
CA VAL A 220 5.43 1.73 -26.50
C VAL A 220 5.38 0.91 -25.22
N ASN A 221 5.04 1.58 -24.13
CA ASN A 221 4.85 0.97 -22.84
C ASN A 221 3.39 0.51 -22.71
N PRO A 222 3.13 -0.82 -22.58
CA PRO A 222 1.79 -1.40 -22.59
C PRO A 222 0.89 -0.86 -21.47
N VAL A 223 1.47 -0.49 -20.32
CA VAL A 223 0.74 -0.01 -19.14
C VAL A 223 0.32 1.46 -19.30
N ALA A 224 1.07 2.25 -20.07
CA ALA A 224 0.76 3.65 -20.35
C ALA A 224 -0.28 3.83 -21.48
N ILE A 225 -0.71 2.73 -22.11
CA ILE A 225 -1.71 2.76 -23.17
C ILE A 225 -3.09 2.79 -22.52
N GLY A 226 -3.70 3.97 -22.46
CA GLY A 226 -5.15 4.06 -22.24
C GLY A 226 -5.88 3.58 -23.49
N GLU A 227 -6.70 2.54 -23.36
CA GLU A 227 -7.75 2.27 -24.36
C GLU A 227 -8.69 3.46 -24.38
N VAL A 228 -8.77 4.15 -25.52
CA VAL A 228 -9.74 5.23 -25.69
C VAL A 228 -10.99 4.63 -26.30
N GLU A 229 -11.98 4.32 -25.46
CA GLU A 229 -13.36 4.06 -25.90
C GLU A 229 -13.94 5.34 -26.53
N PHE A 230 -13.84 5.47 -27.85
CA PHE A 230 -14.54 6.53 -28.57
C PHE A 230 -16.02 6.15 -28.70
N LYS A 231 -16.87 6.66 -27.81
CA LYS A 231 -18.30 6.76 -28.09
C LYS A 231 -18.47 7.78 -29.23
N PHE A 232 -18.69 7.27 -30.44
CA PHE A 232 -19.10 8.08 -31.60
C PHE A 232 -20.35 8.90 -31.22
N ARG A 233 -20.18 10.18 -30.91
CA ARG A 233 -21.32 11.10 -30.83
C ARG A 233 -21.74 11.37 -32.27
N GLY A 234 -22.90 10.83 -32.63
CA GLY A 234 -23.42 10.75 -34.00
C GLY A 234 -23.28 12.06 -34.77
N VAL A 235 -22.72 11.94 -35.97
CA VAL A 235 -22.79 12.95 -37.02
C VAL A 235 -24.26 13.27 -37.26
N GLY A 236 -24.58 14.56 -37.22
CA GLY A 236 -25.92 15.11 -37.11
C GLY A 236 -26.95 14.56 -38.09
N GLN A 237 -28.19 14.49 -37.60
CA GLN A 237 -29.39 14.54 -38.41
C GLN A 237 -29.26 15.70 -39.41
N LYS A 238 -29.10 15.37 -40.69
CA LYS A 238 -29.35 16.32 -41.77
C LYS A 238 -30.84 16.63 -41.77
N SER A 239 -31.14 17.92 -41.66
CA SER A 239 -32.43 18.53 -41.96
C SER A 239 -32.93 18.08 -43.32
N ALA A 240 -34.12 17.48 -43.37
CA ALA A 240 -34.95 17.49 -44.57
C ALA A 240 -35.94 18.65 -44.43
N ALA A 241 -35.53 19.81 -44.94
CA ALA A 241 -36.47 20.85 -45.33
C ALA A 241 -37.26 20.31 -46.53
N HIS A 242 -38.56 20.11 -46.35
CA HIS A 242 -39.51 20.03 -47.45
C HIS A 242 -40.49 21.19 -47.29
N GLN A 243 -40.14 22.33 -47.91
CA GLN A 243 -41.11 23.34 -48.29
C GLN A 243 -41.72 22.90 -49.61
N ALA A 244 -43.02 22.67 -49.62
CA ALA A 244 -43.84 22.70 -50.83
C ALA A 244 -45.06 23.62 -50.55
N ALA A 245 -44.94 24.82 -51.13
CA ALA A 245 -45.93 25.82 -51.56
C ALA A 245 -47.31 25.98 -50.87
N PRO A 246 -47.74 27.24 -50.62
CA PRO A 246 -49.14 27.61 -50.46
C PRO A 246 -49.76 27.99 -51.81
N ALA A 247 -50.96 27.47 -52.12
CA ALA A 247 -51.81 28.03 -53.17
C ALA A 247 -53.30 27.78 -52.88
N LYS A 248 -53.97 28.91 -52.57
CA LYS A 248 -55.40 29.27 -52.71
C LYS A 248 -56.48 28.24 -52.45
#